data_AF-A0A1V5MVN7-F1
#
_entry.id   AF-A0A1V5MVN7-F1
#
_cell.length_a   1.000
_cell.length_b   1.000
_cell.length_c   1.000
_cell.angle_alpha   90.00
_cell.angle_beta   90.00
_cell.angle_gamma   90.00
#
_symmetry.space_group_name_H-M   'P 1'
#
loop_
_entity.id
_entity.type
_entity.pdbx_description
1 polymer ?
#
loop_
_entity_poly.entity_id
_entity_poly.type
_entity_poly.pdbx_seq_one_letter_code
_entity_poly.pdbx_strand_id
1 'polypeptide(L)'
;MNELLKLAWRNLWRNRKRTIITASSIFFAIFFAIGMRSFQLGTYDHMIRQVIESFSGYLQVQQVDYADDPIIDHAVTMSPSLMEALRADPNVAVAVPRITSFALAASGDVSKGVLVTGIDPVQETNLSNPAHRLVRYRFDTDNLDQLVTDGLLTAAVAEDIKPLLPMVFTDKETLRLDLGLAEADETALNQLCQAVAVEGRYLSSDDTGALVSSKLADYLKLVVGDTLVLMGQGFEGSNAAGLFPVRGIVSMPAPDLDNKLIYLSLGAASTFFNLEGRVTSVAINLHDTKAMKATQARLASLLTDPNLTVKNWETLNPSLKQQIQGDDKSGQVFLFVLYVIIFFGIFGTVQMMLSERQREFGMMVSIGMKRGMLAGVLTIEMLFLGLIGTLAGMLAALPFILLGHYYPLRLTGEMARMYMNYGFDPLMPMALFGDYFFAQAVIIFLMVLLASYLPVRSLLKLDPIKALHGH
;
A
#
# COMPACT_ATOMS: atom_id res chain seq x y z
N MET A 1 -16.78 16.75 -44.36
CA MET A 1 -16.66 16.31 -42.95
C MET A 1 -18.02 16.26 -42.24
N ASN A 2 -18.77 17.37 -42.21
CA ASN A 2 -20.03 17.46 -41.44
C ASN A 2 -21.11 16.45 -41.83
N GLU A 3 -21.27 16.14 -43.12
CA GLU A 3 -22.29 15.16 -43.54
C GLU A 3 -21.92 13.71 -43.21
N LEU A 4 -20.62 13.37 -43.19
CA LEU A 4 -20.14 12.04 -42.77
C LEU A 4 -20.35 11.81 -41.27
N LEU A 5 -20.09 12.83 -40.46
CA LEU A 5 -20.34 12.82 -39.01
C LEU A 5 -21.82 12.65 -38.68
N LYS A 6 -22.70 13.41 -39.36
CA LYS A 6 -24.16 13.29 -39.20
C LYS A 6 -24.67 11.89 -39.59
N LEU A 7 -24.16 11.33 -40.69
CA LEU A 7 -24.52 9.98 -41.13
C LEU A 7 -24.10 8.91 -40.12
N ALA A 8 -22.85 8.96 -39.64
CA ALA A 8 -22.34 8.03 -38.64
C ALA A 8 -23.14 8.10 -37.32
N TRP A 9 -23.45 9.31 -36.83
CA TRP A 9 -24.26 9.49 -35.63
C TRP A 9 -25.67 8.91 -35.77
N ARG A 10 -26.34 9.17 -36.91
CA ARG A 10 -27.66 8.61 -37.18
C ARG A 10 -27.63 7.08 -37.29
N ASN A 11 -26.55 6.52 -37.85
CA ASN A 11 -26.39 5.07 -37.99
C ASN A 11 -26.31 4.34 -36.64
N LEU A 12 -25.67 4.96 -35.63
CA LEU A 12 -25.57 4.43 -34.27
C LEU A 12 -26.94 4.28 -33.62
N TRP A 13 -27.76 5.34 -33.72
CA TRP A 13 -29.06 5.39 -33.09
C TRP A 13 -30.14 4.61 -33.84
N ARG A 14 -29.91 4.30 -35.12
CA ARG A 14 -30.79 3.41 -35.90
C ARG A 14 -30.77 1.98 -35.37
N ASN A 15 -29.61 1.50 -34.88
CA ASN A 15 -29.41 0.12 -34.42
C ASN A 15 -29.07 0.02 -32.93
N ARG A 16 -29.93 0.60 -32.07
CA ARG A 16 -29.68 0.80 -30.63
C ARG A 16 -29.17 -0.44 -29.88
N LYS A 17 -29.78 -1.62 -30.10
CA LYS A 17 -29.40 -2.85 -29.37
C LYS A 17 -27.92 -3.22 -29.57
N ARG A 18 -27.42 -3.11 -30.81
CA ARG A 18 -26.04 -3.50 -31.16
C ARG A 18 -25.03 -2.47 -30.68
N THR A 19 -25.36 -1.20 -30.91
CA THR A 19 -24.62 -0.05 -30.37
C THR A 19 -24.44 -0.19 -28.86
N ILE A 20 -25.49 -0.56 -28.13
CA ILE A 20 -25.45 -0.77 -26.68
C ILE A 20 -24.54 -1.96 -26.32
N ILE A 21 -24.63 -3.09 -27.02
CA ILE A 21 -23.77 -4.26 -26.72
C ILE A 21 -22.29 -3.90 -26.87
N THR A 22 -21.90 -3.30 -28.01
CA THR A 22 -20.50 -2.92 -28.25
C THR A 22 -20.03 -1.84 -27.28
N ALA A 23 -20.84 -0.81 -27.03
CA ALA A 23 -20.52 0.23 -26.05
C ALA A 23 -20.40 -0.32 -24.63
N SER A 24 -21.22 -1.31 -24.26
CA SER A 24 -21.18 -1.98 -22.95
C SER A 24 -19.90 -2.79 -22.77
N SER A 25 -19.45 -3.52 -23.81
CA SER A 25 -18.17 -4.24 -23.75
C SER A 25 -16.99 -3.30 -23.51
N ILE A 26 -16.96 -2.16 -24.21
CA ILE A 26 -15.92 -1.12 -24.04
C ILE A 26 -16.03 -0.45 -22.66
N PHE A 27 -17.26 -0.21 -22.19
CA PHE A 27 -17.53 0.30 -20.85
C PHE A 27 -16.94 -0.62 -19.76
N PHE A 28 -17.29 -1.91 -19.77
CA PHE A 28 -16.82 -2.86 -18.75
C PHE A 28 -15.31 -3.07 -18.83
N ALA A 29 -14.76 -3.12 -20.04
CA ALA A 29 -13.32 -3.17 -20.27
C ALA A 29 -12.59 -2.06 -19.50
N ILE A 30 -13.06 -0.82 -19.65
CA ILE A 30 -12.44 0.36 -19.04
C ILE A 30 -12.71 0.41 -17.55
N PHE A 31 -13.94 0.14 -17.13
CA PHE A 31 -14.31 0.09 -15.72
C PHE A 31 -13.43 -0.89 -14.93
N PHE A 32 -13.29 -2.13 -15.42
CA PHE A 32 -12.48 -3.13 -14.73
C PHE A 32 -10.99 -2.85 -14.82
N ALA A 33 -10.47 -2.42 -15.97
CA ALA A 33 -9.04 -2.13 -16.12
C ALA A 33 -8.60 -0.96 -15.21
N ILE A 34 -9.41 0.10 -15.15
CA ILE A 34 -9.15 1.23 -14.24
C ILE A 34 -9.32 0.79 -12.78
N GLY A 35 -10.43 0.13 -12.43
CA GLY A 35 -10.73 -0.27 -11.06
C GLY A 35 -9.67 -1.21 -10.48
N MET A 36 -9.25 -2.21 -11.25
CA MET A 36 -8.18 -3.13 -10.87
C MET A 36 -6.84 -2.42 -10.69
N ARG A 37 -6.47 -1.51 -11.61
CA ARG A 37 -5.20 -0.78 -11.49
C ARG A 37 -5.20 0.19 -10.31
N SER A 38 -6.33 0.85 -10.05
CA SER A 38 -6.54 1.71 -8.89
C SER A 38 -6.41 0.94 -7.59
N PHE A 39 -7.08 -0.21 -7.48
CA PHE A 39 -6.99 -1.12 -6.34
C PHE A 39 -5.55 -1.58 -6.06
N GLN A 40 -4.85 -2.01 -7.11
CA GLN A 40 -3.47 -2.47 -7.03
C GLN A 40 -2.53 -1.37 -6.53
N LEU A 41 -2.57 -0.18 -7.15
CA LEU A 41 -1.70 0.93 -6.78
C LEU A 41 -2.01 1.47 -5.37
N GLY A 42 -3.28 1.50 -4.97
CA GLY A 42 -3.68 1.98 -3.65
C GLY A 42 -3.23 1.04 -2.54
N THR A 43 -3.39 -0.27 -2.76
CA THR A 43 -2.91 -1.29 -1.82
C THR A 43 -1.39 -1.23 -1.67
N TYR A 44 -0.64 -1.07 -2.77
CA TYR A 44 0.83 -0.94 -2.69
C TYR A 44 1.28 0.34 -1.98
N ASP A 45 0.67 1.49 -2.26
CA ASP A 45 0.99 2.74 -1.57
C ASP A 45 0.76 2.59 -0.06
N HIS A 46 -0.35 1.95 0.32
CA HIS A 46 -0.68 1.69 1.72
C HIS A 46 0.33 0.74 2.40
N MET A 47 0.69 -0.36 1.75
CA MET A 47 1.70 -1.30 2.24
C MET A 47 3.07 -0.62 2.41
N ILE A 48 3.49 0.19 1.43
CA ILE A 48 4.75 0.94 1.49
C ILE A 48 4.71 1.89 2.68
N ARG A 49 3.65 2.70 2.84
CA ARG A 49 3.53 3.62 3.98
C ARG A 49 3.58 2.87 5.31
N GLN A 50 2.84 1.78 5.44
CA GLN A 50 2.84 0.99 6.67
C GLN A 50 4.20 0.44 7.04
N VAL A 51 4.96 -0.12 6.11
CA VAL A 51 6.27 -0.72 6.45
C VAL A 51 7.37 0.35 6.56
N ILE A 52 7.36 1.34 5.69
CA ILE A 52 8.45 2.32 5.58
C ILE A 52 8.28 3.44 6.59
N GLU A 53 7.09 4.03 6.70
CA GLU A 53 6.84 5.10 7.68
C GLU A 53 6.80 4.56 9.10
N SER A 54 6.48 3.27 9.32
CA SER A 54 6.50 2.68 10.66
C SER A 54 7.86 2.46 11.28
N PHE A 55 8.93 2.43 10.48
CA PHE A 55 10.24 2.10 10.99
C PHE A 55 11.33 2.84 10.23
N SER A 56 11.73 2.42 9.04
CA SER A 56 12.98 2.89 8.43
C SER A 56 12.99 4.34 7.93
N GLY A 57 11.81 4.89 7.63
CA GLY A 57 11.69 6.07 6.78
C GLY A 57 12.07 5.79 5.32
N TYR A 58 11.82 6.75 4.44
CA TYR A 58 12.01 6.59 2.99
C TYR A 58 13.49 6.61 2.56
N LEU A 59 14.29 7.43 3.24
CA LEU A 59 15.73 7.54 3.03
C LEU A 59 16.46 7.37 4.37
N GLN A 60 17.69 6.88 4.30
CA GLN A 60 18.55 6.70 5.45
C GLN A 60 19.98 7.14 5.11
N VAL A 61 20.55 8.01 5.93
CA VAL A 61 21.98 8.35 5.86
C VAL A 61 22.71 7.48 6.87
N GLN A 62 23.69 6.71 6.41
CA GLN A 62 24.43 5.75 7.23
C GLN A 62 25.81 5.49 6.64
N GLN A 63 26.63 4.73 7.36
CA GLN A 63 27.90 4.26 6.83
C GLN A 63 27.66 3.29 5.64
N VAL A 64 28.59 3.26 4.67
CA VAL A 64 28.45 2.52 3.39
C VAL A 64 28.10 1.03 3.56
N ASP A 65 28.76 0.35 4.49
CA ASP A 65 28.68 -1.09 4.76
C ASP A 65 27.58 -1.45 5.79
N TYR A 66 27.10 -0.50 6.60
CA TYR A 66 26.10 -0.76 7.64
C TYR A 66 24.79 -1.41 7.11
N ALA A 67 24.43 -1.19 5.84
CA ALA A 67 23.27 -1.85 5.22
C ALA A 67 23.45 -3.36 5.11
N ASP A 68 24.67 -3.79 4.80
CA ASP A 68 25.03 -5.18 4.51
C ASP A 68 25.53 -5.88 5.78
N ASP A 69 26.15 -5.12 6.70
CA ASP A 69 26.60 -5.57 8.02
C ASP A 69 26.15 -4.58 9.13
N PRO A 70 24.95 -4.76 9.73
CA PRO A 70 24.37 -3.82 10.70
C PRO A 70 24.96 -3.95 12.12
N ILE A 71 26.29 -3.92 12.23
CA ILE A 71 27.01 -3.92 13.51
C ILE A 71 27.22 -2.49 14.04
N ILE A 72 27.37 -2.39 15.37
CA ILE A 72 27.47 -1.11 16.07
C ILE A 72 28.75 -0.33 15.74
N ASP A 73 29.81 -1.02 15.28
CA ASP A 73 31.10 -0.43 14.93
C ASP A 73 31.06 0.45 13.67
N HIS A 74 30.02 0.32 12.85
CA HIS A 74 29.76 1.24 11.74
C HIS A 74 29.05 2.53 12.17
N ALA A 75 28.91 2.78 13.48
CA ALA A 75 28.38 4.04 13.97
C ALA A 75 29.30 5.22 13.62
N VAL A 76 28.64 6.31 13.22
CA VAL A 76 29.26 7.49 12.63
C VAL A 76 28.88 8.73 13.42
N THR A 77 29.81 9.67 13.51
CA THR A 77 29.55 10.98 14.13
C THR A 77 28.82 11.86 13.13
N MET A 78 27.57 12.21 13.43
CA MET A 78 26.80 13.13 12.61
C MET A 78 27.08 14.57 13.03
N SER A 79 27.73 15.36 12.16
CA SER A 79 27.99 16.76 12.48
C SER A 79 26.68 17.56 12.55
N PRO A 80 26.57 18.54 13.46
CA PRO A 80 25.40 19.42 13.51
C PRO A 80 25.13 20.11 12.17
N SER A 81 26.18 20.52 11.46
CA SER A 81 26.08 21.12 10.12
C SER A 81 25.49 20.18 9.08
N LEU A 82 25.82 18.88 9.12
CA LEU A 82 25.23 17.89 8.23
C LEU A 82 23.75 17.70 8.54
N MET A 83 23.38 17.59 9.82
CA MET A 83 21.98 17.47 10.22
C MET A 83 21.14 18.69 9.80
N GLU A 84 21.68 19.90 9.92
CA GLU A 84 21.05 21.12 9.41
C GLU A 84 20.92 21.11 7.89
N ALA A 85 21.96 20.70 7.16
CA ALA A 85 21.92 20.59 5.71
C ALA A 85 20.89 19.56 5.21
N LEU A 86 20.77 18.41 5.89
CA LEU A 86 19.76 17.40 5.59
C LEU A 86 18.34 17.94 5.80
N ARG A 87 18.11 18.68 6.90
CA ARG A 87 16.81 19.29 7.22
C ARG A 87 16.46 20.49 6.33
N ALA A 88 17.44 21.11 5.69
CA ALA A 88 17.24 22.24 4.80
C ALA A 88 16.73 21.86 3.40
N ASP A 89 16.79 20.59 3.00
CA ASP A 89 16.24 20.16 1.71
C ASP A 89 14.71 20.30 1.72
N PRO A 90 14.10 20.96 0.73
CA PRO A 90 12.67 21.27 0.74
C PRO A 90 11.75 20.05 0.70
N ASN A 91 12.26 18.88 0.31
CA ASN A 91 11.48 17.64 0.29
C ASN A 91 11.66 16.79 1.57
N VAL A 92 12.57 17.17 2.48
CA VAL A 92 12.79 16.46 3.74
C VAL A 92 11.78 16.96 4.77
N ALA A 93 10.89 16.05 5.19
CA ALA A 93 9.88 16.36 6.20
C ALA A 93 10.46 16.30 7.62
N VAL A 94 11.28 15.28 7.90
CA VAL A 94 12.01 15.15 9.16
C VAL A 94 13.24 14.29 8.93
N ALA A 95 14.31 14.59 9.68
CA ALA A 95 15.53 13.79 9.75
C ALA A 95 15.87 13.53 11.22
N VAL A 96 15.85 12.25 11.62
CA VAL A 96 15.98 11.81 13.01
C VAL A 96 17.16 10.86 13.16
N PRO A 97 18.11 11.12 14.08
CA PRO A 97 19.20 10.20 14.36
C PRO A 97 18.70 8.95 15.09
N ARG A 98 19.33 7.81 14.81
CA ARG A 98 19.03 6.53 15.45
C ARG A 98 20.28 5.72 15.74
N ILE A 99 20.19 4.98 16.82
CA ILE A 99 21.15 3.93 17.17
C ILE A 99 20.39 2.61 17.00
N THR A 100 20.92 1.65 16.26
CA THR A 100 20.25 0.37 16.06
C THR A 100 21.29 -0.73 16.06
N SER A 101 21.10 -1.74 16.90
CA SER A 101 21.96 -2.92 16.89
C SER A 101 21.26 -4.12 17.52
N PHE A 102 21.84 -5.30 17.30
CA PHE A 102 21.35 -6.52 17.89
C PHE A 102 21.86 -6.68 19.32
N ALA A 103 20.99 -7.18 20.19
CA ALA A 103 21.32 -7.56 21.56
C ALA A 103 20.55 -8.84 21.92
N LEU A 104 20.82 -9.39 23.10
CA LEU A 104 20.06 -10.44 23.75
C LEU A 104 19.21 -9.79 24.85
N ALA A 105 17.90 -9.96 24.76
CA ALA A 105 16.96 -9.61 25.81
C ALA A 105 16.67 -10.84 26.66
N ALA A 106 16.60 -10.67 27.98
CA ALA A 106 16.22 -11.72 28.90
C ALA A 106 15.24 -11.22 29.97
N SER A 107 14.33 -12.10 30.36
CA SER A 107 13.40 -11.94 31.49
C SER A 107 13.27 -13.30 32.18
N GLY A 108 13.69 -13.38 33.45
CA GLY A 108 13.80 -14.65 34.17
C GLY A 108 14.65 -15.66 33.40
N ASP A 109 14.07 -16.81 33.09
CA ASP A 109 14.75 -17.93 32.42
C ASP A 109 14.61 -17.91 30.89
N VAL A 110 13.95 -16.89 30.33
CA VAL A 110 13.70 -16.79 28.89
C VAL A 110 14.57 -15.70 28.28
N SER A 111 15.26 -16.01 27.19
CA SER A 111 16.07 -15.07 26.43
C SER A 111 15.78 -15.12 24.93
N LYS A 112 15.99 -14.00 24.24
CA LYS A 112 15.81 -13.89 22.79
C LYS A 112 16.73 -12.83 22.18
N GLY A 113 17.20 -13.08 20.96
CA GLY A 113 17.84 -12.05 20.15
C GLY A 113 16.83 -10.96 19.78
N VAL A 114 17.21 -9.71 19.98
CA VAL A 114 16.38 -8.52 19.81
C VAL A 114 17.11 -7.45 19.01
N LEU A 115 16.33 -6.59 18.38
CA LEU A 115 16.80 -5.37 17.74
C LEU A 115 16.53 -4.21 18.70
N VAL A 116 17.59 -3.62 19.25
CA VAL A 116 17.49 -2.46 20.13
C VAL A 116 17.65 -1.20 19.29
N THR A 117 16.66 -0.32 19.33
CA THR A 117 16.64 0.95 18.61
C THR A 117 16.57 2.13 19.58
N GLY A 118 17.62 2.93 19.64
CA GLY A 118 17.64 4.23 20.30
C GLY A 118 16.97 5.29 19.44
N ILE A 119 15.95 5.94 19.98
CA ILE A 119 15.17 6.99 19.31
C ILE A 119 15.14 8.28 20.13
N ASP A 120 15.00 9.42 19.47
CA ASP A 120 14.56 10.66 20.13
C ASP A 120 13.02 10.64 20.21
N PRO A 121 12.41 10.42 21.38
CA PRO A 121 10.96 10.19 21.46
C PRO A 121 10.12 11.35 20.92
N VAL A 122 10.62 12.59 21.02
CA VAL A 122 9.92 13.79 20.55
C VAL A 122 9.98 13.88 19.03
N GLN A 123 11.19 13.77 18.46
CA GLN A 123 11.35 13.86 17.00
C GLN A 123 10.75 12.66 16.27
N GLU A 124 10.81 11.47 16.88
CA GLU A 124 10.31 10.22 16.32
C GLU A 124 8.78 10.24 16.11
N THR A 125 8.05 11.14 16.81
CA THR A 125 6.61 11.37 16.61
C THR A 125 6.29 11.83 15.18
N ASN A 126 7.23 12.51 14.51
CA ASN A 126 7.07 12.97 13.13
C ASN A 126 7.66 12.00 12.09
N LEU A 127 8.22 10.85 12.53
CA LEU A 127 8.77 9.82 11.65
C LEU A 127 7.99 8.52 11.76
N SER A 128 8.23 7.70 12.80
CA SER A 128 7.55 6.41 12.99
C SER A 128 6.43 6.40 14.03
N ASN A 129 6.35 7.44 14.85
CA ASN A 129 5.34 7.65 15.87
C ASN A 129 4.98 6.39 16.71
N PRO A 130 5.96 5.80 17.43
CA PRO A 130 5.69 4.64 18.27
C PRO A 130 4.72 4.98 19.42
N ALA A 131 4.54 6.26 19.77
CA ALA A 131 3.56 6.71 20.76
C ALA A 131 2.12 6.38 20.35
N HIS A 132 1.77 6.51 19.06
CA HIS A 132 0.44 6.12 18.56
C HIS A 132 0.23 4.59 18.56
N ARG A 133 1.31 3.82 18.77
CA ARG A 133 1.31 2.36 18.73
C ARG A 133 1.44 1.71 20.09
N LEU A 134 1.40 2.51 21.15
CA LEU A 134 1.28 2.01 22.50
C LEU A 134 0.00 1.19 22.62
N VAL A 135 0.17 -0.05 23.08
CA VAL A 135 -0.94 -0.93 23.42
C VAL A 135 -1.69 -0.29 24.59
N ARG A 136 -2.95 0.04 24.34
CA ARG A 136 -3.85 0.63 25.35
C ARG A 136 -4.81 -0.40 25.92
N TYR A 137 -5.20 -1.37 25.11
CA TYR A 137 -6.15 -2.40 25.48
C TYR A 137 -5.61 -3.77 25.10
N ARG A 138 -5.74 -4.75 26.00
CA ARG A 138 -5.24 -6.11 25.80
C ARG A 138 -6.28 -7.14 26.25
N PHE A 139 -6.55 -8.10 25.37
CA PHE A 139 -7.36 -9.26 25.66
C PHE A 139 -6.48 -10.50 25.74
N ASP A 140 -6.59 -11.24 26.83
CA ASP A 140 -5.89 -12.49 27.09
C ASP A 140 -6.90 -13.57 27.46
N THR A 141 -6.47 -14.83 27.53
CA THR A 141 -7.36 -15.92 27.95
C THR A 141 -7.86 -15.72 29.38
N ASP A 142 -7.06 -15.06 30.21
CA ASP A 142 -7.33 -14.92 31.64
C ASP A 142 -8.37 -13.83 31.93
N ASN A 143 -8.38 -12.75 31.14
CA ASN A 143 -9.35 -11.66 31.31
C ASN A 143 -10.66 -11.91 30.54
N LEU A 144 -10.65 -12.74 29.49
CA LEU A 144 -11.84 -13.00 28.68
C LEU A 144 -12.98 -13.61 29.51
N ASP A 145 -12.69 -14.61 30.33
CA ASP A 145 -13.70 -15.28 31.16
C ASP A 145 -14.32 -14.30 32.19
N GLN A 146 -13.51 -13.37 32.71
CA GLN A 146 -13.97 -12.34 33.63
C GLN A 146 -14.89 -11.32 32.93
N LEU A 147 -14.53 -10.89 31.72
CA LEU A 147 -15.34 -9.92 30.94
C LEU A 147 -16.72 -10.47 30.56
N VAL A 148 -16.82 -11.77 30.30
CA VAL A 148 -18.11 -12.44 30.06
C VAL A 148 -18.92 -12.52 31.35
N THR A 149 -18.27 -12.82 32.48
CA THR A 149 -18.93 -12.89 33.79
C THR A 149 -19.48 -11.52 34.23
N ASP A 150 -18.72 -10.46 33.96
CA ASP A 150 -19.11 -9.07 34.25
C ASP A 150 -20.18 -8.52 33.30
N GLY A 151 -20.58 -9.30 32.29
CA GLY A 151 -21.59 -8.92 31.29
C GLY A 151 -21.12 -7.86 30.30
N LEU A 152 -19.82 -7.57 30.25
CA LEU A 152 -19.21 -6.59 29.34
C LEU A 152 -19.03 -7.15 27.92
N LEU A 153 -18.94 -8.47 27.79
CA LEU A 153 -18.85 -9.20 26.52
C LEU A 153 -19.89 -10.31 26.46
N THR A 154 -20.52 -10.48 25.29
CA THR A 154 -21.43 -11.61 25.06
C THR A 154 -20.64 -12.91 24.85
N ALA A 155 -21.21 -14.04 25.26
CA ALA A 155 -20.58 -15.34 25.10
C ALA A 155 -20.28 -15.69 23.62
N ALA A 156 -21.12 -15.22 22.69
CA ALA A 156 -20.91 -15.40 21.24
C ALA A 156 -19.64 -14.67 20.77
N VAL A 157 -19.49 -13.39 21.12
CA VAL A 157 -18.28 -12.62 20.78
C VAL A 157 -17.05 -13.23 21.46
N ALA A 158 -17.19 -13.70 22.70
CA ALA A 158 -16.09 -14.35 23.41
C ALA A 158 -15.63 -15.65 22.73
N GLU A 159 -16.55 -16.50 22.24
CA GLU A 159 -16.19 -17.68 21.45
C GLU A 159 -15.49 -17.32 20.13
N ASP A 160 -15.96 -16.28 19.43
CA ASP A 160 -15.38 -15.83 18.17
C ASP A 160 -13.95 -15.30 18.34
N ILE A 161 -13.67 -14.61 19.45
CA ILE A 161 -12.34 -14.02 19.72
C ILE A 161 -11.41 -14.95 20.49
N LYS A 162 -11.90 -15.98 21.18
CA LYS A 162 -11.06 -16.96 21.88
C LYS A 162 -9.91 -17.54 21.04
N PRO A 163 -10.10 -17.92 19.75
CA PRO A 163 -9.00 -18.39 18.90
C PRO A 163 -8.10 -17.26 18.38
N LEU A 164 -8.45 -15.99 18.63
CA LEU A 164 -7.68 -14.80 18.22
C LEU A 164 -6.75 -14.28 19.31
N LEU A 165 -6.86 -14.79 20.54
CA LEU A 165 -6.06 -14.32 21.67
C LEU A 165 -4.58 -14.75 21.58
N PRO A 166 -3.63 -13.93 22.07
CA PRO A 166 -3.83 -12.61 22.65
C PRO A 166 -4.13 -11.54 21.58
N MET A 167 -5.04 -10.61 21.88
CA MET A 167 -5.35 -9.46 21.01
C MET A 167 -4.94 -8.16 21.69
N VAL A 168 -4.34 -7.25 20.92
CA VAL A 168 -3.91 -5.94 21.40
C VAL A 168 -4.49 -4.83 20.54
N PHE A 169 -4.89 -3.74 21.16
CA PHE A 169 -5.45 -2.58 20.48
C PHE A 169 -4.79 -1.28 20.95
N THR A 170 -4.56 -0.40 19.99
CA THR A 170 -3.95 0.94 20.19
C THR A 170 -5.00 2.03 20.37
N ASP A 171 -6.21 1.81 19.85
CA ASP A 171 -7.30 2.78 19.88
C ASP A 171 -8.67 2.10 20.03
N LYS A 172 -9.64 2.89 20.49
CA LYS A 172 -10.99 2.44 20.83
C LYS A 172 -11.83 2.12 19.58
N GLU A 173 -11.57 2.79 18.46
CA GLU A 173 -12.35 2.60 17.24
C GLU A 173 -12.01 1.28 16.58
N THR A 174 -10.73 0.94 16.49
CA THR A 174 -10.26 -0.36 15.99
C THR A 174 -10.80 -1.49 16.87
N LEU A 175 -10.77 -1.34 18.20
CA LEU A 175 -11.39 -2.29 19.13
C LEU A 175 -12.89 -2.46 18.86
N ARG A 176 -13.63 -1.35 18.70
CA ARG A 176 -15.07 -1.38 18.41
C ARG A 176 -15.37 -2.09 17.10
N LEU A 177 -14.61 -1.79 16.04
CA LEU A 177 -14.78 -2.36 14.71
C LEU A 177 -14.45 -3.86 14.67
N ASP A 178 -13.31 -4.26 15.26
CA ASP A 178 -12.81 -5.64 15.17
C ASP A 178 -13.62 -6.60 16.04
N LEU A 179 -14.17 -6.13 17.17
CA LEU A 179 -15.08 -6.92 18.01
C LEU A 179 -16.53 -6.91 17.50
N GLY A 180 -16.82 -6.24 16.37
CA GLY A 180 -18.18 -6.17 15.81
C GLY A 180 -19.16 -5.37 16.68
N LEU A 181 -18.66 -4.49 17.55
CA LEU A 181 -19.45 -3.71 18.51
C LEU A 181 -19.99 -2.40 17.91
N ALA A 182 -20.31 -2.39 16.61
CA ALA A 182 -20.72 -1.18 15.89
C ALA A 182 -22.00 -0.55 16.46
N GLU A 183 -22.89 -1.35 17.04
CA GLU A 183 -24.15 -0.91 17.67
C GLU A 183 -24.06 -0.79 19.20
N ALA A 184 -22.90 -1.05 19.79
CA ALA A 184 -22.74 -0.99 21.24
C ALA A 184 -22.87 0.45 21.76
N ASP A 185 -23.56 0.62 22.90
CA ASP A 185 -23.62 1.90 23.60
C ASP A 185 -22.21 2.35 24.01
N GLU A 186 -21.94 3.64 23.85
CA GLU A 186 -20.70 4.30 24.26
C GLU A 186 -20.35 4.02 25.73
N THR A 187 -21.36 3.93 26.60
CA THR A 187 -21.18 3.64 28.02
C THR A 187 -20.61 2.23 28.24
N ALA A 188 -21.15 1.22 27.56
CA ALA A 188 -20.68 -0.16 27.65
C ALA A 188 -19.27 -0.31 27.07
N LEU A 189 -19.00 0.36 25.95
CA LEU A 189 -17.67 0.37 25.33
C LEU A 189 -16.62 1.02 26.24
N ASN A 190 -16.97 2.11 26.94
CA ASN A 190 -16.07 2.74 27.91
C ASN A 190 -15.76 1.82 29.10
N GLN A 191 -16.76 1.09 29.61
CA GLN A 191 -16.56 0.12 30.70
C GLN A 191 -15.66 -1.04 30.25
N LEU A 192 -15.89 -1.58 29.04
CA LEU A 192 -15.02 -2.59 28.45
C LEU A 192 -13.58 -2.09 28.32
N CYS A 193 -13.38 -0.90 27.73
CA CYS A 193 -12.06 -0.29 27.59
C CYS A 193 -11.35 -0.08 28.92
N GLN A 194 -12.07 0.26 29.99
CA GLN A 194 -11.49 0.37 31.33
C GLN A 194 -11.06 -0.99 31.89
N ALA A 195 -11.85 -2.04 31.67
CA ALA A 195 -11.55 -3.38 32.16
C ALA A 195 -10.33 -4.02 31.47
N VAL A 196 -10.08 -3.68 30.20
CA VAL A 196 -8.94 -4.21 29.42
C VAL A 196 -7.78 -3.23 29.28
N ALA A 197 -7.79 -2.11 30.01
CA ALA A 197 -6.77 -1.08 29.91
C ALA A 197 -5.39 -1.56 30.40
N VAL A 198 -4.34 -1.19 29.68
CA VAL A 198 -2.95 -1.44 30.07
C VAL A 198 -2.30 -0.12 30.48
N GLU A 199 -1.70 -0.05 31.67
CA GLU A 199 -0.98 1.13 32.17
C GLU A 199 0.41 1.25 31.51
N GLY A 200 0.46 1.68 30.25
CA GLY A 200 1.69 1.97 29.52
C GLY A 200 1.95 3.48 29.35
N ARG A 201 3.21 3.89 29.47
CA ARG A 201 3.65 5.27 29.15
C ARG A 201 4.67 5.29 28.02
N TYR A 202 4.65 6.35 27.23
CA TYR A 202 5.68 6.62 26.22
C TYR A 202 6.99 7.10 26.85
N LEU A 203 8.10 7.01 26.11
CA LEU A 203 9.42 7.45 26.56
C LEU A 203 9.55 8.98 26.54
N SER A 204 10.26 9.53 27.52
CA SER A 204 10.82 10.89 27.46
C SER A 204 12.28 10.84 26.99
N SER A 205 12.82 11.96 26.50
CA SER A 205 14.19 12.03 25.98
C SER A 205 15.26 11.57 26.98
N ASP A 206 15.03 11.77 28.27
CA ASP A 206 15.92 11.36 29.36
C ASP A 206 15.44 10.08 30.10
N ASP A 207 14.46 9.34 29.56
CA ASP A 207 14.00 8.10 30.21
C ASP A 207 15.07 7.01 30.07
N THR A 208 15.25 6.25 31.14
CA THR A 208 16.13 5.07 31.22
C THR A 208 15.37 3.76 31.07
N GLY A 209 14.07 3.81 30.80
CA GLY A 209 13.25 2.64 30.52
C GLY A 209 13.22 2.24 29.05
N ALA A 210 12.50 1.14 28.78
CA ALA A 210 12.35 0.56 27.44
C ALA A 210 10.88 0.47 27.02
N LEU A 211 10.61 0.60 25.72
CA LEU A 211 9.37 0.10 25.12
C LEU A 211 9.66 -1.23 24.44
N VAL A 212 8.81 -2.21 24.70
CA VAL A 212 8.98 -3.57 24.17
C VAL A 212 7.87 -3.83 23.16
N SER A 213 8.20 -4.46 22.03
CA SER A 213 7.19 -4.85 21.05
C SER A 213 6.25 -5.95 21.59
N SER A 214 5.01 -6.01 21.10
CA SER A 214 3.95 -6.82 21.71
C SER A 214 4.27 -8.31 21.70
N LYS A 215 4.56 -8.88 20.52
CA LYS A 215 4.92 -10.31 20.42
C LYS A 215 6.21 -10.66 21.18
N LEU A 216 7.15 -9.72 21.28
CA LEU A 216 8.34 -9.89 22.10
C LEU A 216 8.01 -9.93 23.60
N ALA A 217 7.14 -9.03 24.06
CA ALA A 217 6.68 -8.99 25.45
C ALA A 217 5.96 -10.28 25.82
N ASP A 218 5.11 -10.81 24.95
CA ASP A 218 4.43 -12.09 25.15
C ASP A 218 5.41 -13.27 25.23
N TYR A 219 6.42 -13.28 24.36
CA TYR A 219 7.46 -14.31 24.36
C TYR A 219 8.30 -14.29 25.65
N LEU A 220 8.69 -13.11 26.11
CA LEU A 220 9.47 -12.92 27.34
C LEU A 220 8.60 -12.90 28.60
N LYS A 221 7.27 -13.00 28.46
CA LYS A 221 6.27 -12.88 29.53
C LYS A 221 6.43 -11.61 30.37
N LEU A 222 6.70 -10.50 29.69
CA LEU A 222 6.90 -9.19 30.30
C LEU A 222 5.58 -8.42 30.42
N VAL A 223 5.39 -7.79 31.57
CA VAL A 223 4.32 -6.81 31.83
C VAL A 223 4.95 -5.42 32.01
N VAL A 224 4.15 -4.36 31.84
CA VAL A 224 4.62 -3.00 32.11
C VAL A 224 5.00 -2.89 33.59
N GLY A 225 6.19 -2.33 33.86
CA GLY A 225 6.78 -2.25 35.19
C GLY A 225 7.87 -3.31 35.46
N ASP A 226 7.90 -4.41 34.70
CA ASP A 226 8.93 -5.43 34.84
C ASP A 226 10.32 -4.91 34.43
N THR A 227 11.36 -5.62 34.88
CA THR A 227 12.75 -5.30 34.52
C THR A 227 13.22 -6.20 33.39
N LEU A 228 13.59 -5.58 32.28
CA LEU A 228 14.20 -6.25 31.14
C LEU A 228 15.73 -6.21 31.24
N VAL A 229 16.38 -7.35 31.04
CA VAL A 229 17.83 -7.43 30.96
C VAL A 229 18.25 -7.39 29.50
N LEU A 230 19.16 -6.47 29.14
CA LEU A 230 19.78 -6.41 27.82
C LEU A 230 21.27 -6.73 27.93
N MET A 231 21.76 -7.59 27.05
CA MET A 231 23.17 -7.95 26.93
C MET A 231 23.58 -7.94 25.46
N GLY A 232 24.72 -7.35 25.14
CA GLY A 232 25.20 -7.24 23.77
C GLY A 232 26.62 -6.72 23.72
N GLN A 233 27.04 -6.37 22.50
CA GLN A 233 28.34 -5.78 22.25
C GLN A 233 28.15 -4.30 21.92
N GLY A 234 28.83 -3.44 22.67
CA GLY A 234 28.96 -2.02 22.39
C GLY A 234 30.07 -1.73 21.38
N PHE A 235 30.24 -0.45 21.08
CA PHE A 235 31.26 0.05 20.17
C PHE A 235 32.66 -0.43 20.56
N GLU A 236 33.47 -0.82 19.58
CA GLU A 236 34.83 -1.34 19.72
C GLU A 236 34.93 -2.57 20.66
N GLY A 237 33.88 -3.40 20.69
CA GLY A 237 33.88 -4.63 21.48
C GLY A 237 33.70 -4.42 22.99
N SER A 238 33.28 -3.22 23.40
CA SER A 238 32.88 -2.97 24.79
C SER A 238 31.70 -3.84 25.20
N ASN A 239 31.62 -4.20 26.49
CA ASN A 239 30.50 -4.99 27.01
C ASN A 239 29.28 -4.09 27.20
N ALA A 240 28.16 -4.41 26.55
CA ALA A 240 26.90 -3.70 26.71
C ALA A 240 25.94 -4.55 27.55
N ALA A 241 25.80 -4.24 28.84
CA ALA A 241 24.85 -4.91 29.72
C ALA A 241 24.09 -3.88 30.54
N GLY A 242 22.75 -4.01 30.59
CA GLY A 242 21.90 -3.03 31.27
C GLY A 242 20.56 -3.60 31.70
N LEU A 243 19.98 -2.97 32.73
CA LEU A 243 18.65 -3.27 33.24
C LEU A 243 17.73 -2.11 32.89
N PHE A 244 16.62 -2.41 32.22
CA PHE A 244 15.69 -1.42 31.71
C PHE A 244 14.27 -1.72 32.21
N PRO A 245 13.64 -0.83 32.98
CA PRO A 245 12.23 -1.00 33.33
C PRO A 245 11.35 -0.85 32.08
N VAL A 246 10.42 -1.79 31.88
CA VAL A 246 9.45 -1.73 30.78
C VAL A 246 8.47 -0.60 31.07
N ARG A 247 8.45 0.42 30.22
CA ARG A 247 7.55 1.58 30.34
C ARG A 247 6.22 1.38 29.63
N GLY A 248 6.23 0.59 28.57
CA GLY A 248 5.07 0.36 27.74
C GLY A 248 5.34 -0.71 26.70
N ILE A 249 4.26 -1.24 26.14
CA ILE A 249 4.28 -2.22 25.07
C ILE A 249 3.80 -1.54 23.78
N VAL A 250 4.48 -1.78 22.66
CA VAL A 250 4.12 -1.21 21.35
C VAL A 250 3.76 -2.30 20.35
N SER A 251 2.73 -2.07 19.54
CA SER A 251 2.33 -3.00 18.48
C SER A 251 2.88 -2.57 17.13
N MET A 252 3.73 -3.41 16.52
CA MET A 252 4.28 -3.17 15.20
C MET A 252 3.48 -3.91 14.11
N PRO A 253 3.14 -3.26 12.99
CA PRO A 253 2.46 -3.89 11.86
C PRO A 253 3.24 -5.07 11.30
N ALA A 254 4.57 -4.95 11.20
CA ALA A 254 5.44 -6.00 10.70
C ALA A 254 5.74 -7.03 11.81
N PRO A 255 5.31 -8.31 11.71
CA PRO A 255 5.47 -9.31 12.75
C PRO A 255 6.91 -9.62 13.08
N ASP A 256 7.80 -9.58 12.09
CA ASP A 256 9.22 -9.80 12.31
C ASP A 256 9.83 -8.70 13.20
N LEU A 257 9.40 -7.44 13.03
CA LEU A 257 9.78 -6.35 13.93
C LEU A 257 9.08 -6.48 15.29
N ASP A 258 7.77 -6.76 15.31
CA ASP A 258 6.99 -6.89 16.55
C ASP A 258 7.48 -8.01 17.47
N ASN A 259 8.23 -8.96 16.92
CA ASN A 259 8.74 -10.11 17.64
C ASN A 259 10.14 -9.92 18.22
N LYS A 260 10.83 -8.80 17.90
CA LYS A 260 12.22 -8.56 18.29
C LYS A 260 12.57 -7.11 18.63
N LEU A 261 11.70 -6.13 18.39
CA LEU A 261 12.02 -4.72 18.53
C LEU A 261 11.91 -4.23 19.97
N ILE A 262 12.91 -3.46 20.42
CA ILE A 262 12.91 -2.71 21.68
C ILE A 262 13.32 -1.28 21.39
N TYR A 263 12.57 -0.32 21.90
CA TYR A 263 12.95 1.09 21.86
C TYR A 263 13.57 1.52 23.19
N LEU A 264 14.67 2.27 23.08
CA LEU A 264 15.28 3.03 24.17
C LEU A 264 15.30 4.51 23.78
N SER A 265 15.45 5.40 24.77
CA SER A 265 15.82 6.78 24.45
C SER A 265 17.21 6.83 23.80
N LEU A 266 17.45 7.81 22.95
CA LEU A 266 18.73 7.96 22.25
C LEU A 266 19.90 8.06 23.24
N GLY A 267 19.69 8.75 24.37
CA GLY A 267 20.65 8.83 25.47
C GLY A 267 20.92 7.46 26.10
N ALA A 268 19.87 6.73 26.49
CA ALA A 268 20.02 5.40 27.09
C ALA A 268 20.69 4.39 26.14
N ALA A 269 20.36 4.42 24.85
CA ALA A 269 21.00 3.59 23.84
C ALA A 269 22.47 3.97 23.63
N SER A 270 22.80 5.27 23.61
CA SER A 270 24.17 5.75 23.46
C SER A 270 25.04 5.30 24.64
N THR A 271 24.52 5.34 25.86
CA THR A 271 25.21 4.82 27.05
C THR A 271 25.32 3.30 27.01
N PHE A 272 24.26 2.58 26.65
CA PHE A 272 24.26 1.12 26.59
C PHE A 272 25.29 0.57 25.59
N PHE A 273 25.37 1.17 24.40
CA PHE A 273 26.30 0.76 23.34
C PHE A 273 27.65 1.48 23.37
N ASN A 274 27.90 2.35 24.35
CA ASN A 274 29.13 3.13 24.50
C ASN A 274 29.50 3.98 23.26
N LEU A 275 28.53 4.72 22.71
CA LEU A 275 28.67 5.40 21.41
C LEU A 275 29.12 6.87 21.47
N GLU A 276 29.19 7.49 22.65
CA GLU A 276 29.73 8.85 22.87
C GLU A 276 29.37 9.89 21.78
N GLY A 277 28.09 9.99 21.39
CA GLY A 277 27.61 10.94 20.37
C GLY A 277 27.64 10.45 18.92
N ARG A 278 28.02 9.19 18.67
CA ARG A 278 27.85 8.49 17.39
C ARG A 278 26.45 7.90 17.27
N VAL A 279 26.00 7.76 16.03
CA VAL A 279 24.72 7.16 15.68
C VAL A 279 24.92 6.18 14.54
N THR A 280 24.10 5.15 14.43
CA THR A 280 24.25 4.18 13.33
C THR A 280 23.64 4.70 12.04
N SER A 281 22.59 5.51 12.15
CA SER A 281 21.93 6.08 10.98
C SER A 281 21.11 7.33 11.30
N VAL A 282 20.75 8.06 10.25
CA VAL A 282 19.74 9.13 10.28
C VAL A 282 18.60 8.71 9.36
N ALA A 283 17.42 8.45 9.95
CA ALA A 283 16.21 8.12 9.21
C ALA A 283 15.53 9.39 8.72
N ILE A 284 15.06 9.39 7.47
CA ILE A 284 14.51 10.56 6.80
C ILE A 284 13.17 10.22 6.15
N ASN A 285 12.16 11.01 6.48
CA ASN A 285 10.87 11.02 5.78
C ASN A 285 10.79 12.20 4.81
N LEU A 286 9.96 12.02 3.77
CA LEU A 286 9.81 12.96 2.67
C LEU A 286 8.40 13.52 2.58
N HIS A 287 8.27 14.75 2.09
CA HIS A 287 6.98 15.33 1.74
C HIS A 287 6.39 14.71 0.48
N ASP A 288 7.22 14.55 -0.57
CA ASP A 288 6.90 13.89 -1.82
C ASP A 288 7.76 12.64 -2.03
N THR A 289 7.10 11.48 -1.97
CA THR A 289 7.70 10.15 -2.15
C THR A 289 8.02 9.87 -3.62
N LYS A 290 7.35 10.54 -4.58
CA LYS A 290 7.65 10.37 -6.02
C LYS A 290 8.98 11.01 -6.38
N ALA A 291 9.34 12.12 -5.72
CA ALA A 291 10.63 12.80 -5.88
C ALA A 291 11.77 12.17 -5.05
N MET A 292 11.57 10.99 -4.45
CA MET A 292 12.55 10.33 -3.57
C MET A 292 13.91 10.14 -4.24
N LYS A 293 13.98 9.61 -5.46
CA LYS A 293 15.27 9.35 -6.14
C LYS A 293 16.03 10.63 -6.45
N ALA A 294 15.33 11.70 -6.84
CA ALA A 294 15.93 13.01 -7.05
C ALA A 294 16.44 13.60 -5.73
N THR A 295 15.69 13.42 -4.64
CA THR A 295 16.07 13.87 -3.30
C THR A 295 17.28 13.10 -2.77
N GLN A 296 17.32 11.78 -2.96
CA GLN A 296 18.47 10.95 -2.63
C GLN A 296 19.74 11.45 -3.31
N ALA A 297 19.68 11.78 -4.61
CA ALA A 297 20.83 12.32 -5.33
C ALA A 297 21.28 13.69 -4.79
N ARG A 298 20.35 14.58 -4.42
CA ARG A 298 20.67 15.86 -3.77
C ARG A 298 21.33 15.65 -2.42
N LEU A 299 20.75 14.83 -1.54
CA LEU A 299 21.29 14.55 -0.22
C LEU A 299 22.68 13.87 -0.32
N ALA A 300 22.86 12.94 -1.26
CA ALA A 300 24.15 12.31 -1.50
C ALA A 300 25.23 13.32 -1.92
N SER A 301 24.87 14.36 -2.68
CA SER A 301 25.81 15.42 -3.05
C SER A 301 26.22 16.35 -1.90
N LEU A 302 25.46 16.35 -0.80
CA LEU A 302 25.79 17.09 0.43
C LEU A 302 26.78 16.34 1.33
N LEU A 303 26.93 15.02 1.13
CA LEU A 303 27.84 14.20 1.92
C LEU A 303 29.29 14.47 1.49
N THR A 304 30.07 15.06 2.40
CA THR A 304 31.51 15.30 2.17
C THR A 304 32.36 14.08 2.56
N ASP A 305 31.85 13.23 3.45
CA ASP A 305 32.53 12.02 3.92
C ASP A 305 32.28 10.85 2.95
N PRO A 306 33.32 10.26 2.33
CA PRO A 306 33.17 9.11 1.44
C PRO A 306 32.64 7.84 2.15
N ASN A 307 32.72 7.78 3.48
CA ASN A 307 32.20 6.65 4.26
C ASN A 307 30.70 6.74 4.53
N LEU A 308 30.03 7.84 4.16
CA LEU A 308 28.59 8.00 4.31
C LEU A 308 27.88 7.77 2.98
N THR A 309 26.69 7.19 3.05
CA THR A 309 25.84 6.98 1.89
C THR A 309 24.38 7.22 2.23
N VAL A 310 23.60 7.62 1.23
CA VAL A 310 22.14 7.73 1.33
C VAL A 310 21.52 6.50 0.69
N LYS A 311 20.98 5.60 1.53
CA LYS A 311 20.18 4.45 1.08
C LYS A 311 18.72 4.84 1.03
N ASN A 312 17.96 4.18 0.17
CA ASN A 312 16.51 4.32 0.10
C ASN A 312 15.84 3.05 0.59
N TRP A 313 14.55 3.14 0.90
CA TRP A 313 13.79 1.97 1.38
C TRP A 313 13.82 0.79 0.41
N GLU A 314 13.88 1.04 -0.90
CA GLU A 314 14.00 0.00 -1.95
C GLU A 314 15.29 -0.82 -1.79
N THR A 315 16.38 -0.20 -1.33
CA THR A 315 17.66 -0.86 -1.05
C THR A 315 17.72 -1.49 0.34
N LEU A 316 17.05 -0.90 1.32
CA LEU A 316 17.03 -1.39 2.71
C LEU A 316 16.07 -2.58 2.90
N ASN A 317 15.01 -2.65 2.08
CA ASN A 317 14.00 -3.70 2.12
C ASN A 317 13.85 -4.37 0.75
N PRO A 318 14.88 -5.12 0.29
CA PRO A 318 14.87 -5.77 -1.02
C PRO A 318 13.75 -6.80 -1.15
N SER A 319 13.37 -7.47 -0.06
CA SER A 319 12.25 -8.41 -0.01
C SER A 319 10.91 -7.73 -0.33
N LEU A 320 10.61 -6.61 0.33
CA LEU A 320 9.39 -5.82 0.08
C LEU A 320 9.38 -5.28 -1.36
N LYS A 321 10.51 -4.75 -1.83
CA LYS A 321 10.66 -4.31 -3.23
C LYS A 321 10.38 -5.46 -4.20
N GLN A 322 10.96 -6.63 -3.96
CA GLN A 322 10.80 -7.79 -4.83
C GLN A 322 9.36 -8.28 -4.84
N GLN A 323 8.67 -8.27 -3.69
CA GLN A 323 7.26 -8.62 -3.59
C GLN A 323 6.37 -7.65 -4.36
N ILE A 324 6.53 -6.33 -4.14
CA ILE A 324 5.77 -5.30 -4.86
C ILE A 324 6.03 -5.38 -6.37
N GLN A 325 7.28 -5.56 -6.79
CA GLN A 325 7.62 -5.69 -8.21
C GLN A 325 7.09 -6.99 -8.82
N GLY A 326 7.09 -8.09 -8.06
CA GLY A 326 6.51 -9.36 -8.47
C GLY A 326 5.01 -9.24 -8.69
N ASP A 327 4.30 -8.64 -7.74
CA ASP A 327 2.86 -8.46 -7.83
C ASP A 327 2.49 -7.41 -8.89
N ASP A 328 3.27 -6.33 -9.06
CA ASP A 328 3.06 -5.37 -10.15
C ASP A 328 3.20 -6.04 -11.52
N LYS A 329 4.26 -6.85 -11.72
CA LYS A 329 4.46 -7.62 -12.96
C LYS A 329 3.35 -8.64 -13.18
N SER A 330 2.92 -9.35 -12.14
CA SER A 330 1.80 -10.30 -12.19
C SER A 330 0.50 -9.60 -12.59
N GLY A 331 0.22 -8.44 -12.00
CA GLY A 331 -0.93 -7.60 -12.35
C GLY A 331 -0.88 -7.11 -13.80
N GLN A 332 0.31 -6.77 -14.32
CA GLN A 332 0.47 -6.42 -15.74
C GLN A 332 0.18 -7.60 -16.68
N VAL A 333 0.60 -8.82 -16.33
CA VAL A 333 0.26 -10.03 -17.09
C VAL A 333 -1.25 -10.27 -17.07
N PHE A 334 -1.89 -10.10 -15.91
CA PHE A 334 -3.34 -10.21 -15.79
C PHE A 334 -4.06 -9.17 -16.66
N LEU A 335 -3.63 -7.89 -16.62
CA LEU A 335 -4.15 -6.84 -17.49
C LEU A 335 -3.96 -7.15 -18.97
N PHE A 336 -2.83 -7.75 -19.35
CA PHE A 336 -2.60 -8.20 -20.73
C PHE A 336 -3.62 -9.26 -21.16
N VAL A 337 -3.88 -10.28 -20.34
CA VAL A 337 -4.91 -11.29 -20.63
C VAL A 337 -6.29 -10.64 -20.74
N LEU A 338 -6.62 -9.72 -19.82
CA LEU A 338 -7.86 -8.96 -19.84
C LEU A 338 -8.00 -8.17 -21.15
N TYR A 339 -6.94 -7.49 -21.60
CA TYR A 339 -6.91 -6.77 -22.87
C TYR A 339 -7.13 -7.69 -24.07
N VAL A 340 -6.57 -8.89 -24.07
CA VAL A 340 -6.81 -9.88 -25.14
C VAL A 340 -8.29 -10.27 -25.18
N ILE A 341 -8.90 -10.56 -24.02
CA ILE A 341 -10.34 -10.88 -23.93
C ILE A 341 -11.19 -9.71 -24.43
N ILE A 342 -10.88 -8.48 -24.00
CA ILE A 342 -11.57 -7.25 -24.43
C ILE A 342 -11.44 -7.07 -25.93
N PHE A 343 -10.24 -7.23 -26.48
CA PHE A 343 -9.96 -7.07 -27.90
C PHE A 343 -10.80 -8.04 -28.74
N PHE A 344 -10.82 -9.33 -28.39
CA PHE A 344 -11.64 -10.32 -29.10
C PHE A 344 -13.14 -10.06 -28.93
N GLY A 345 -13.57 -9.62 -27.75
CA GLY A 345 -14.96 -9.21 -27.51
C GLY A 345 -15.39 -8.06 -28.43
N ILE A 346 -14.58 -7.00 -28.50
CA ILE A 346 -14.85 -5.85 -29.38
C ILE A 346 -14.79 -6.30 -30.84
N PHE A 347 -13.73 -6.99 -31.25
CA PHE A 347 -13.55 -7.47 -32.61
C PHE A 347 -14.73 -8.32 -33.10
N GLY A 348 -15.19 -9.28 -32.29
CA GLY A 348 -16.34 -10.12 -32.61
C GLY A 348 -17.61 -9.30 -32.81
N THR A 349 -17.89 -8.33 -31.93
CA THR A 349 -19.08 -7.47 -32.09
C THR A 349 -19.00 -6.56 -33.31
N VAL A 350 -17.82 -6.01 -33.61
CA VAL A 350 -17.60 -5.18 -34.80
C VAL A 350 -17.74 -6.00 -36.08
N GLN A 351 -17.19 -7.22 -36.11
CA GLN A 351 -17.31 -8.11 -37.25
C GLN A 351 -18.77 -8.52 -37.49
N MET A 352 -19.52 -8.83 -36.43
CA MET A 352 -20.96 -9.11 -36.51
C MET A 352 -21.74 -7.92 -37.05
N MET A 353 -21.47 -6.71 -36.55
CA MET A 353 -22.13 -5.49 -37.02
C MET A 353 -21.94 -5.27 -38.53
N LEU A 354 -20.75 -5.61 -39.04
CA LEU A 354 -20.41 -5.43 -40.44
C LEU A 354 -21.00 -6.50 -41.36
N SER A 355 -21.00 -7.76 -40.95
CA SER A 355 -21.55 -8.86 -41.76
C SER A 355 -23.07 -8.72 -41.95
N GLU A 356 -23.80 -8.31 -40.92
CA GLU A 356 -25.25 -8.13 -40.99
C GLU A 356 -25.66 -6.94 -41.86
N ARG A 357 -24.81 -5.91 -41.94
CA ARG A 357 -25.01 -4.73 -42.78
C ARG A 357 -24.39 -4.86 -44.17
N GLN A 358 -23.82 -6.01 -44.50
CA GLN A 358 -23.11 -6.23 -45.76
C GLN A 358 -23.98 -5.99 -46.99
N ARG A 359 -25.27 -6.37 -46.93
CA ARG A 359 -26.23 -6.10 -48.02
C ARG A 359 -26.53 -4.61 -48.18
N GLU A 360 -26.66 -3.87 -47.08
CA GLU A 360 -26.86 -2.41 -47.10
C GLU A 360 -25.64 -1.70 -47.72
N PHE A 361 -24.44 -2.13 -47.34
CA PHE A 361 -23.19 -1.63 -47.91
C PHE A 361 -23.07 -1.93 -49.40
N GLY A 362 -23.43 -3.14 -49.82
CA GLY A 362 -23.49 -3.53 -51.23
C GLY A 362 -24.40 -2.61 -52.06
N MET A 363 -25.61 -2.34 -51.57
CA MET A 363 -26.54 -1.42 -52.24
C MET A 363 -26.00 0.01 -52.36
N MET A 364 -25.40 0.56 -51.29
CA MET A 364 -24.85 1.92 -51.32
C MET A 364 -23.70 2.06 -52.31
N VAL A 365 -22.82 1.05 -52.40
CA VAL A 365 -21.74 1.02 -53.38
C VAL A 365 -22.29 0.89 -54.80
N SER A 366 -23.34 0.08 -55.02
CA SER A 366 -24.00 -0.04 -56.33
C SER A 366 -24.71 1.24 -56.78
N ILE A 367 -25.21 2.06 -55.85
CA ILE A 367 -25.81 3.38 -56.15
C ILE A 367 -24.73 4.44 -56.49
N GLY A 368 -23.45 4.12 -56.33
CA GLY A 368 -22.32 4.97 -56.72
C GLY A 368 -21.51 5.54 -55.56
N MET A 369 -21.77 5.12 -54.31
CA MET A 369 -20.96 5.56 -53.17
C MET A 369 -19.54 4.98 -53.26
N LYS A 370 -18.52 5.86 -53.20
CA LYS A 370 -17.12 5.44 -53.21
C LYS A 370 -16.80 4.57 -51.99
N ARG A 371 -16.10 3.45 -52.17
CA ARG A 371 -15.73 2.51 -51.08
C ARG A 371 -14.96 3.17 -49.93
N GLY A 372 -14.09 4.15 -50.25
CA GLY A 372 -13.38 4.92 -49.23
C GLY A 372 -14.28 5.83 -48.39
N MET A 373 -15.39 6.32 -48.97
CA MET A 373 -16.38 7.10 -48.22
C MET A 373 -17.15 6.20 -47.25
N LEU A 374 -17.51 4.98 -47.68
CA LEU A 374 -18.14 3.97 -46.81
C LEU A 374 -17.22 3.62 -45.62
N ALA A 375 -15.95 3.32 -45.90
CA ALA A 375 -14.97 3.01 -44.86
C ALA A 375 -14.82 4.19 -43.87
N GLY A 376 -14.79 5.43 -44.37
CA GLY A 376 -14.74 6.63 -43.53
C GLY A 376 -15.94 6.79 -42.60
N VAL A 377 -17.18 6.53 -43.08
CA VAL A 377 -18.38 6.58 -42.23
C VAL A 377 -18.27 5.56 -41.08
N LEU A 378 -17.82 4.35 -41.38
CA LEU A 378 -17.69 3.29 -40.37
C LEU A 378 -16.57 3.54 -39.38
N THR A 379 -15.43 4.07 -39.83
CA THR A 379 -14.37 4.49 -38.91
C THR A 379 -14.87 5.54 -37.93
N ILE A 380 -15.67 6.51 -38.39
CA ILE A 380 -16.28 7.53 -37.53
C ILE A 380 -17.33 6.91 -36.59
N GLU A 381 -18.11 5.93 -37.06
CA GLU A 381 -19.07 5.18 -36.22
C GLU A 381 -18.36 4.47 -35.06
N MET A 382 -17.24 3.80 -35.35
CA MET A 382 -16.42 3.11 -34.36
C MET A 382 -15.71 4.08 -33.41
N LEU A 383 -15.29 5.24 -33.91
CA LEU A 383 -14.70 6.30 -33.10
C LEU A 383 -15.71 6.82 -32.05
N PHE A 384 -16.96 7.05 -32.46
CA PHE A 384 -18.01 7.47 -31.54
C PHE A 384 -18.37 6.38 -30.53
N LEU A 385 -18.45 5.12 -30.95
CA LEU A 385 -18.66 3.99 -30.03
C LEU A 385 -17.54 3.87 -29.00
N GLY A 386 -16.30 3.94 -29.46
CA GLY A 386 -15.12 3.95 -28.61
C GLY A 386 -15.17 5.08 -27.60
N LEU A 387 -15.43 6.31 -28.07
CA LEU A 387 -15.49 7.48 -27.20
C LEU A 387 -16.62 7.38 -26.16
N ILE A 388 -17.83 6.98 -26.56
CA ILE A 388 -18.97 6.83 -25.65
C ILE A 388 -18.69 5.75 -24.61
N GLY A 389 -18.21 4.58 -25.04
CA GLY A 389 -17.86 3.48 -24.15
C GLY A 389 -16.75 3.87 -23.18
N THR A 390 -15.72 4.57 -23.66
CA THR A 390 -14.61 5.05 -22.85
C THR A 390 -15.03 6.08 -21.82
N LEU A 391 -15.75 7.11 -22.23
CA LEU A 391 -16.24 8.13 -21.31
C LEU A 391 -17.19 7.54 -20.28
N ALA A 392 -18.11 6.68 -20.69
CA ALA A 392 -19.04 6.03 -19.76
C ALA A 392 -18.29 5.14 -18.75
N GLY A 393 -17.31 4.35 -19.20
CA GLY A 393 -16.51 3.47 -18.33
C GLY A 393 -15.68 4.27 -17.33
N MET A 394 -15.04 5.36 -17.78
CA MET A 394 -14.31 6.28 -16.91
C MET A 394 -15.23 6.93 -15.87
N LEU A 395 -16.39 7.45 -16.30
CA LEU A 395 -17.36 8.08 -15.39
C LEU A 395 -17.90 7.11 -14.34
N ALA A 396 -18.13 5.84 -14.70
CA ALA A 396 -18.54 4.82 -13.74
C ALA A 396 -17.41 4.36 -12.82
N ALA A 397 -16.16 4.41 -13.29
CA ALA A 397 -15.00 4.12 -12.43
C ALA A 397 -14.80 5.20 -11.35
N LEU A 398 -15.18 6.47 -11.60
CA LEU A 398 -15.04 7.55 -10.61
C LEU A 398 -15.70 7.25 -9.26
N PRO A 399 -17.03 6.97 -9.17
CA PRO A 399 -17.66 6.69 -7.88
C PRO A 399 -17.13 5.40 -7.26
N PHE A 400 -16.75 4.41 -8.07
CA PHE A 400 -16.17 3.15 -7.58
C PHE A 400 -14.82 3.38 -6.88
N ILE A 401 -13.92 4.16 -7.50
CA ILE A 401 -12.62 4.52 -6.93
C ILE A 401 -12.79 5.38 -5.69
N LEU A 402 -13.66 6.39 -5.73
CA LEU A 402 -13.90 7.27 -4.59
C LEU A 402 -14.47 6.49 -3.40
N LEU A 403 -15.43 5.59 -3.64
CA LEU A 403 -15.97 4.72 -2.61
C LEU A 403 -14.88 3.83 -2.01
N GLY A 404 -14.07 3.17 -2.84
CA GLY A 404 -12.97 2.32 -2.37
C GLY A 404 -11.78 3.08 -1.74
N HIS A 405 -11.66 4.38 -1.99
CA HIS A 405 -10.65 5.23 -1.36
C HIS A 405 -11.10 5.70 0.03
N TYR A 406 -12.34 6.18 0.16
CA TYR A 406 -12.88 6.66 1.44
C TYR A 406 -13.39 5.54 2.35
N TYR A 407 -13.89 4.45 1.78
CA TYR A 407 -14.37 3.26 2.47
C TYR A 407 -13.60 2.04 1.97
N PRO A 408 -12.30 1.93 2.32
CA PRO A 408 -11.47 0.83 1.89
C PRO A 408 -12.02 -0.51 2.38
N LEU A 409 -11.84 -1.54 1.57
CA LEU A 409 -12.25 -2.89 1.94
C LEU A 409 -11.37 -3.37 3.10
N ARG A 410 -12.03 -3.72 4.20
CA ARG A 410 -11.41 -4.40 5.34
C ARG A 410 -11.56 -5.91 5.17
N LEU A 411 -10.45 -6.63 5.18
CA LEU A 411 -10.49 -8.07 5.27
C LEU A 411 -10.89 -8.47 6.68
N THR A 412 -11.74 -9.50 6.80
CA THR A 412 -12.16 -10.08 8.08
C THR A 412 -11.84 -11.57 8.12
N GLY A 413 -11.82 -12.15 9.32
CA GLY A 413 -11.58 -13.59 9.53
C GLY A 413 -10.17 -14.06 9.17
N GLU A 414 -10.04 -15.24 8.57
CA GLU A 414 -8.74 -15.87 8.25
C GLU A 414 -7.90 -15.04 7.27
N MET A 415 -8.53 -14.35 6.32
CA MET A 415 -7.83 -13.49 5.36
C MET A 415 -7.16 -12.30 6.07
N ALA A 416 -7.83 -11.72 7.07
CA ALA A 416 -7.24 -10.67 7.90
C ALA A 416 -6.01 -11.18 8.65
N ARG A 417 -6.08 -12.39 9.23
CA ARG A 417 -4.95 -13.01 9.93
C ARG A 417 -3.77 -13.26 9.01
N MET A 418 -4.04 -13.74 7.79
CA MET A 418 -2.99 -13.94 6.80
C MET A 418 -2.27 -12.61 6.53
N TYR A 419 -3.00 -11.53 6.27
CA TYR A 419 -2.43 -10.21 6.03
C TYR A 419 -1.63 -9.69 7.23
N MET A 420 -2.18 -9.77 8.44
CA MET A 420 -1.47 -9.39 9.66
C MET A 420 -0.21 -10.22 9.91
N ASN A 421 -0.22 -11.51 9.57
CA ASN A 421 0.95 -12.39 9.67
C ASN A 421 2.03 -12.09 8.63
N TYR A 422 1.67 -11.52 7.48
CA TYR A 422 2.62 -10.96 6.52
C TYR A 422 3.06 -9.54 6.86
N GLY A 423 2.38 -8.90 7.82
CA GLY A 423 2.71 -7.59 8.35
C GLY A 423 2.11 -6.40 7.64
N PHE A 424 0.94 -6.62 7.07
CA PHE A 424 0.12 -5.61 6.44
C PHE A 424 -1.16 -5.46 7.23
N ASP A 425 -1.63 -4.22 7.42
CA ASP A 425 -2.97 -4.04 7.97
C ASP A 425 -3.98 -4.62 6.96
N PRO A 426 -5.08 -5.22 7.42
CA PRO A 426 -6.09 -5.85 6.57
C PRO A 426 -6.97 -4.82 5.83
N LEU A 427 -6.37 -3.76 5.32
CA LEU A 427 -7.00 -2.64 4.64
C LEU A 427 -6.50 -2.56 3.19
N MET A 428 -7.44 -2.49 2.25
CA MET A 428 -7.13 -2.42 0.81
C MET A 428 -7.75 -1.15 0.20
N PRO A 429 -7.08 0.00 0.33
CA PRO A 429 -7.56 1.24 -0.25
C PRO A 429 -7.30 1.29 -1.76
N MET A 430 -8.18 2.01 -2.47
CA MET A 430 -7.97 2.33 -3.88
C MET A 430 -7.15 3.61 -4.05
N ALA A 431 -6.29 3.65 -5.06
CA ALA A 431 -5.54 4.85 -5.41
C ALA A 431 -6.44 5.90 -6.05
N LEU A 432 -6.26 7.17 -5.66
CA LEU A 432 -6.91 8.30 -6.31
C LEU A 432 -6.49 8.45 -7.78
N PHE A 433 -7.16 9.35 -8.50
CA PHE A 433 -6.93 9.59 -9.92
C PHE A 433 -5.48 10.01 -10.18
N GLY A 434 -4.79 9.27 -11.04
CA GLY A 434 -3.43 9.56 -11.49
C GLY A 434 -3.23 9.18 -12.95
N ASP A 435 -1.98 9.11 -13.39
CA ASP A 435 -1.63 8.84 -14.80
C ASP A 435 -2.24 7.54 -15.34
N TYR A 436 -2.39 6.53 -14.47
CA TYR A 436 -3.01 5.25 -14.84
C TYR A 436 -4.46 5.43 -15.32
N PHE A 437 -5.22 6.38 -14.77
CA PHE A 437 -6.64 6.56 -15.10
C PHE A 437 -6.81 6.95 -16.58
N PHE A 438 -6.00 7.91 -17.04
CA PHE A 438 -6.00 8.35 -18.44
C PHE A 438 -5.27 7.37 -19.36
N ALA A 439 -4.17 6.76 -18.89
CA ALA A 439 -3.43 5.77 -19.68
C ALA A 439 -4.31 4.57 -20.06
N GLN A 440 -5.11 4.05 -19.14
CA GLN A 440 -6.04 2.93 -19.40
C GLN A 440 -7.09 3.30 -20.45
N ALA A 441 -7.65 4.51 -20.36
CA ALA A 441 -8.60 5.02 -21.35
C ALA A 441 -7.99 5.13 -22.74
N VAL A 442 -6.76 5.66 -22.86
CA VAL A 442 -6.03 5.78 -24.13
C VAL A 442 -5.70 4.40 -24.70
N ILE A 443 -5.19 3.47 -23.89
CA ILE A 443 -4.86 2.11 -24.33
C ILE A 443 -6.10 1.44 -24.92
N ILE A 444 -7.21 1.41 -24.19
CA ILE A 444 -8.42 0.71 -24.65
C ILE A 444 -9.03 1.42 -25.86
N PHE A 445 -9.00 2.75 -25.91
CA PHE A 445 -9.44 3.50 -27.10
C PHE A 445 -8.62 3.13 -28.35
N LEU A 446 -7.29 3.02 -28.22
CA LEU A 446 -6.42 2.54 -29.30
C LEU A 446 -6.72 1.08 -29.67
N MET A 447 -7.06 0.22 -28.70
CA MET A 447 -7.48 -1.15 -28.97
C MET A 447 -8.79 -1.23 -29.75
N VAL A 448 -9.77 -0.36 -29.47
CA VAL A 448 -11.01 -0.26 -30.25
C VAL A 448 -10.70 0.10 -31.69
N LEU A 449 -9.83 1.10 -31.90
CA LEU A 449 -9.40 1.49 -33.24
C LEU A 449 -8.69 0.34 -33.97
N LEU A 450 -7.78 -0.38 -33.28
CA LEU A 450 -7.08 -1.53 -33.83
C LEU A 450 -8.05 -2.67 -34.20
N ALA A 451 -8.99 -3.00 -33.31
CA ALA A 451 -10.00 -4.03 -33.55
C ALA A 451 -10.91 -3.68 -34.72
N SER A 452 -11.25 -2.39 -34.89
CA SER A 452 -12.08 -1.92 -35.99
C SER A 452 -11.35 -1.84 -37.34
N TYR A 453 -10.01 -1.78 -37.33
CA TYR A 453 -9.23 -1.56 -38.55
C TYR A 453 -9.36 -2.72 -39.55
N LEU A 454 -9.19 -3.97 -39.10
CA LEU A 454 -9.24 -5.13 -40.00
C LEU A 454 -10.61 -5.30 -40.67
N PRO A 455 -11.73 -5.22 -39.93
CA PRO A 455 -13.05 -5.35 -40.55
C PRO A 455 -13.40 -4.17 -41.46
N VAL A 456 -13.01 -2.93 -41.13
CA VAL A 456 -13.23 -1.78 -42.03
C VAL A 456 -12.41 -1.92 -43.32
N ARG A 457 -11.19 -2.46 -43.25
CA ARG A 457 -10.35 -2.67 -44.43
C ARG A 457 -10.92 -3.72 -45.38
N SER A 458 -11.64 -4.73 -44.89
CA SER A 458 -12.26 -5.75 -45.75
C SER A 458 -13.30 -5.14 -46.70
N LEU A 459 -13.97 -4.04 -46.30
CA LEU A 459 -14.96 -3.33 -47.12
C LEU A 459 -14.38 -2.61 -48.35
N LEU A 460 -13.10 -2.23 -48.30
CA LEU A 460 -12.43 -1.64 -49.47
C LEU A 460 -12.34 -2.65 -50.62
N LYS A 461 -12.36 -3.94 -50.29
CA LYS A 461 -12.33 -5.07 -51.22
C LYS A 461 -13.72 -5.67 -51.48
N LEU A 462 -14.80 -5.02 -51.02
CA LEU A 462 -16.16 -5.55 -51.15
C LEU A 462 -16.56 -5.66 -52.64
N ASP A 463 -16.99 -6.85 -53.04
CA ASP A 463 -17.59 -7.12 -54.34
C ASP A 463 -19.12 -6.88 -54.25
N PRO A 464 -19.66 -5.83 -54.91
CA PRO A 464 -21.08 -5.48 -54.81
C PRO A 464 -22.01 -6.61 -55.29
N ILE A 465 -21.57 -7.39 -56.28
CA ILE A 465 -22.39 -8.46 -56.87
C ILE A 465 -22.54 -9.61 -55.88
N LYS A 466 -21.46 -9.98 -55.18
CA LYS A 466 -21.51 -11.01 -54.12
C LYS A 466 -22.27 -10.54 -52.88
N ALA A 467 -22.12 -9.27 -52.50
CA ALA A 467 -22.81 -8.70 -51.34
C ALA A 467 -24.35 -8.65 -51.49
N LEU A 468 -24.86 -8.61 -52.73
CA LEU A 468 -26.31 -8.61 -53.02
C LEU A 468 -26.93 -10.02 -52.99
N HIS A 469 -26.15 -11.08 -53.24
CA HIS A 469 -26.64 -12.46 -53.33
C HIS A 469 -26.55 -13.24 -52.01
N GLY A 470 -25.94 -12.69 -50.96
CA GLY A 470 -26.05 -13.22 -49.59
C GLY A 470 -25.56 -14.65 -49.39
N HIS A 471 -24.49 -15.05 -50.08
CA HIS A 471 -23.81 -16.33 -49.89
C HIS A 471 -22.37 -16.14 -49.44
#